data_AF-A0A9X8CY55-F1
#
_entry.id   AF-A0A9X8CY55-F1
#
_cell.length_a   1.000
_cell.length_b   1.000
_cell.length_c   1.000
_cell.angle_alpha   90.00
_cell.angle_beta   90.00
_cell.angle_gamma   90.00
#
_symmetry.space_group_name_H-M   'P 1'
#
loop_
_entity.id
_entity.type
_entity.pdbx_description
1 polymer ?
#
loop_
_entity_poly.entity_id
_entity_poly.type
_entity_poly.pdbx_seq_one_letter_code
_entity_poly.pdbx_strand_id
1 'polypeptide(L)'
;MQAQAHSWQGLQERAQERQGLEQQLRRLQQDERAAGAQQQAQSALRAQLRSQWKLTNELVTSQQQLLEREQLIQSLAEHRQALQPGEACPLCGALEHPAIDSYQALDASATRVQLAQRRAELDALRQQGEAATEELARIESTQRGLQAQRATLAQDLAGRWSSAWAALCAQLPAALSPGVDGWQQPGQLAQSQAQCAQALGALGEALQAVERGERLLRDAKDQAGLAERALLTARNAQALAQQTLQELTARAQAAQTALDDLARARATLEAQLQASLAAAGHADLPAPDAAAQWLQTQQSAWQQWQAGEARLQQLAQAMAQQQPVCDAAQAQALLWAERWREHAALATDPAPALAQDLAECLALIEQCAQRLAGLQGQAL
;
A
#
# COMPACT_ATOMS: atom_id res chain seq x y z
N MET A 1 -17.03 -23.84 6.82
CA MET A 1 -15.69 -24.11 7.38
C MET A 1 -15.59 -23.70 8.86
N GLN A 2 -15.84 -22.45 9.27
CA GLN A 2 -15.80 -22.10 10.73
C GLN A 2 -16.79 -22.92 11.55
N ALA A 3 -18.06 -23.03 11.14
CA ALA A 3 -19.05 -23.88 11.81
C ALA A 3 -18.59 -25.36 11.89
N GLN A 4 -17.97 -25.88 10.82
CA GLN A 4 -17.44 -27.25 10.79
C GLN A 4 -16.30 -27.44 11.79
N ALA A 5 -15.41 -26.46 11.95
CA ALA A 5 -14.34 -26.53 12.95
C ALA A 5 -14.90 -26.58 14.38
N HIS A 6 -15.96 -25.81 14.67
CA HIS A 6 -16.66 -25.89 15.95
C HIS A 6 -17.35 -27.25 16.14
N SER A 7 -17.99 -27.80 15.10
CA SER A 7 -18.59 -29.13 15.16
C SER A 7 -17.54 -30.21 15.42
N TRP A 8 -16.36 -30.15 14.79
CA TRP A 8 -15.25 -31.08 15.03
C TRP A 8 -14.69 -30.99 16.45
N GLN A 9 -14.55 -29.77 16.99
CA GLN A 9 -14.15 -29.58 18.39
C GLN A 9 -15.19 -30.19 19.34
N GLY A 10 -16.49 -29.91 19.12
CA GLY A 10 -17.56 -30.47 19.92
C GLY A 10 -17.60 -32.00 19.86
N LEU A 11 -17.34 -32.62 18.70
CA LEU A 11 -17.26 -34.08 18.56
C LEU A 11 -16.07 -34.64 19.34
N GLN A 12 -14.92 -33.98 19.34
CA GLN A 12 -13.76 -34.43 20.13
C GLN A 12 -14.06 -34.40 21.63
N GLU A 13 -14.63 -33.31 22.13
CA GLU A 13 -15.02 -33.15 23.54
C GLU A 13 -16.05 -34.23 23.95
N ARG A 14 -17.06 -34.47 23.11
CA ARG A 14 -18.09 -35.50 23.36
C ARG A 14 -17.55 -36.92 23.29
N ALA A 15 -16.57 -37.18 22.43
CA ALA A 15 -15.90 -38.48 22.37
C ALA A 15 -15.07 -38.75 23.63
N GLN A 16 -14.37 -37.73 24.16
CA GLN A 16 -13.66 -37.84 25.44
C GLN A 16 -14.62 -38.06 26.61
N GLU A 17 -15.72 -37.30 26.66
CA GLU A 17 -16.79 -37.51 27.64
C GLU A 17 -17.32 -38.94 27.58
N ARG A 18 -17.60 -39.46 26.38
CA ARG A 18 -18.07 -40.85 26.19
C ARG A 18 -17.10 -41.88 26.75
N GLN A 19 -15.81 -41.73 26.49
CA GLN A 19 -14.78 -42.64 27.01
C GLN A 19 -14.75 -42.63 28.54
N GLY A 20 -14.85 -41.46 29.17
CA GLY A 20 -14.93 -41.34 30.63
C GLY A 20 -16.17 -42.03 31.20
N LEU A 21 -17.33 -41.83 30.57
CA LEU A 21 -18.59 -42.46 30.98
C LEU A 21 -18.55 -43.99 30.79
N GLU A 22 -17.89 -44.50 29.76
CA GLU A 22 -17.71 -45.95 29.58
C GLU A 22 -16.79 -46.57 30.63
N GLN A 23 -15.73 -45.87 31.03
CA GLN A 23 -14.89 -46.30 32.14
C GLN A 23 -15.68 -46.33 33.45
N GLN A 24 -16.52 -45.32 33.70
CA GLN A 24 -17.40 -45.29 34.86
C GLN A 24 -18.43 -46.44 34.84
N LEU A 25 -19.02 -46.73 33.68
CA LEU A 25 -19.96 -47.84 33.53
C LEU A 25 -19.28 -49.19 33.79
N ARG A 26 -18.06 -49.40 33.28
CA ARG A 26 -17.26 -50.59 33.56
C ARG A 26 -16.95 -50.74 35.06
N ARG A 27 -16.61 -49.64 35.73
CA ARG A 27 -16.36 -49.63 37.18
C ARG A 27 -17.61 -50.02 37.97
N LEU A 28 -18.76 -49.40 37.68
CA LEU A 28 -20.03 -49.75 38.31
C LEU A 28 -20.39 -51.22 38.11
N GLN A 29 -20.17 -51.77 36.90
CA GLN A 29 -20.39 -53.19 36.62
C GLN A 29 -19.46 -54.10 37.44
N GLN A 30 -18.22 -53.70 37.67
CA GLN A 30 -17.28 -54.43 38.53
C GLN A 30 -17.74 -54.38 40.00
N ASP A 31 -18.14 -53.20 40.48
CA ASP A 31 -18.63 -53.00 41.85
C ASP A 31 -19.92 -53.80 42.10
N GLU A 32 -20.85 -53.85 41.15
CA GLU A 32 -22.05 -54.69 41.23
C GLU A 32 -21.73 -56.18 41.29
N ARG A 33 -20.75 -56.65 40.50
CA ARG A 33 -20.29 -58.05 40.53
C ARG A 33 -19.66 -58.38 41.87
N ALA A 34 -18.85 -57.49 42.42
CA ALA A 34 -18.23 -57.65 43.73
C ALA A 34 -19.29 -57.69 44.85
N ALA A 35 -20.25 -56.76 44.83
CA ALA A 35 -21.37 -56.72 45.78
C ALA A 35 -22.25 -57.98 45.66
N GLY A 36 -22.49 -58.48 44.44
CA GLY A 36 -23.21 -59.74 44.21
C GLY A 36 -22.49 -60.96 44.78
N ALA A 37 -21.17 -61.03 44.65
CA ALA A 37 -20.37 -62.09 45.27
C ALA A 37 -20.41 -62.01 46.80
N GLN A 38 -20.32 -60.80 47.38
CA GLN A 38 -20.46 -60.57 48.81
C GLN A 38 -21.84 -60.98 49.33
N GLN A 39 -22.92 -60.63 48.60
CA GLN A 39 -24.28 -61.02 48.94
C GLN A 39 -24.43 -62.55 48.98
N GLN A 40 -23.88 -63.27 48.00
CA GLN A 40 -23.92 -64.73 47.96
C GLN A 40 -23.17 -65.34 49.15
N ALA A 41 -21.96 -64.86 49.45
CA ALA A 41 -21.18 -65.33 50.59
C ALA A 41 -21.89 -65.08 51.93
N GLN A 42 -22.46 -63.89 52.11
CA GLN A 42 -23.17 -63.51 53.33
C GLN A 42 -24.47 -64.30 53.51
N SER A 43 -25.19 -64.55 52.42
CA SER A 43 -26.38 -65.41 52.40
C SER A 43 -26.04 -66.86 52.79
N ALA A 44 -24.92 -67.40 52.30
CA ALA A 44 -24.43 -68.72 52.67
C ALA A 44 -24.05 -68.79 54.16
N LEU A 45 -23.35 -67.78 54.69
CA LEU A 45 -23.02 -67.67 56.12
C LEU A 45 -24.29 -67.65 56.98
N ARG A 46 -25.28 -66.83 56.62
CA ARG A 46 -26.57 -66.78 57.31
C ARG A 46 -27.29 -68.13 57.31
N ALA A 47 -27.28 -68.85 56.19
CA ALA A 47 -27.85 -70.19 56.10
C ALA A 47 -27.11 -71.20 56.99
N GLN A 48 -25.78 -71.13 57.04
CA GLN A 48 -24.95 -71.96 57.91
C GLN A 48 -25.22 -71.68 59.39
N LEU A 49 -25.28 -70.41 59.80
CA LEU A 49 -25.59 -70.00 61.17
C LEU A 49 -26.99 -70.48 61.59
N ARG A 50 -27.97 -70.39 60.70
CA ARG A 50 -29.33 -70.91 60.95
C ARG A 50 -29.34 -72.43 61.15
N SER A 51 -28.53 -73.17 60.37
CA SER A 51 -28.38 -74.62 60.53
C SER A 51 -27.77 -74.99 61.88
N GLN A 52 -26.66 -74.32 62.25
CA GLN A 52 -25.98 -74.51 63.54
C GLN A 52 -26.89 -74.17 64.72
N TRP A 53 -27.66 -73.08 64.62
CA TRP A 53 -28.63 -72.70 65.64
C TRP A 53 -29.68 -73.78 65.86
N LYS A 54 -30.24 -74.38 64.79
CA LYS A 54 -31.22 -75.47 64.90
C LYS A 54 -30.64 -76.68 65.63
N LEU A 55 -29.46 -77.15 65.21
CA LEU A 55 -28.76 -78.28 65.83
C LEU A 55 -28.48 -78.00 67.32
N THR A 56 -27.99 -76.81 67.63
CA THR A 56 -27.68 -76.41 69.01
C THR A 56 -28.95 -76.32 69.85
N ASN A 57 -30.06 -75.84 69.28
CA ASN A 57 -31.35 -75.77 69.97
C ASN A 57 -31.92 -77.16 70.29
N GLU A 58 -31.79 -78.12 69.37
CA GLU A 58 -32.16 -79.53 69.60
C GLU A 58 -31.31 -80.16 70.72
N LEU A 59 -30.01 -79.83 70.76
CA LEU A 59 -29.10 -80.27 71.82
C LEU A 59 -29.44 -79.64 73.17
N VAL A 60 -29.75 -78.34 73.20
CA VAL A 60 -30.24 -77.64 74.40
C VAL A 60 -31.54 -78.28 74.91
N THR A 61 -32.47 -78.61 74.01
CA THR A 61 -33.75 -79.25 74.38
C THR A 61 -33.52 -80.65 74.95
N SER A 62 -32.67 -81.45 74.30
CA SER A 62 -32.28 -82.78 74.78
C SER A 62 -31.58 -82.72 76.15
N GLN A 63 -30.68 -81.76 76.34
CA GLN A 63 -29.95 -81.56 77.60
C GLN A 63 -30.89 -81.10 78.74
N GLN A 64 -31.92 -80.30 78.43
CA GLN A 64 -32.96 -79.92 79.40
C GLN A 64 -33.76 -81.14 79.86
N GLN A 65 -34.21 -81.97 78.93
CA GLN A 65 -34.92 -83.21 79.26
C GLN A 65 -34.07 -84.17 80.09
N LEU A 66 -32.76 -84.25 79.79
CA LEU A 66 -31.81 -85.02 80.60
C LEU A 66 -31.72 -84.46 82.02
N LEU A 67 -31.56 -83.14 82.16
CA LEU A 67 -31.48 -82.50 83.47
C LEU A 67 -32.78 -82.69 84.29
N GLU A 68 -33.95 -82.57 83.67
CA GLU A 68 -35.25 -82.81 84.32
C GLU A 68 -35.36 -84.26 84.82
N ARG A 69 -34.90 -85.24 84.03
CA ARG A 69 -34.84 -86.65 84.45
C ARG A 69 -33.87 -86.86 85.61
N GLU A 70 -32.69 -86.27 85.56
CA GLU A 70 -31.70 -86.35 86.64
C GLU A 70 -32.23 -85.72 87.93
N GLN A 71 -32.90 -84.57 87.84
CA GLN A 71 -33.55 -83.91 88.99
C GLN A 71 -34.66 -84.78 89.58
N LEU A 72 -35.47 -85.42 88.74
CA LEU A 72 -36.50 -86.37 89.20
C LEU A 72 -35.89 -87.61 89.85
N ILE A 73 -34.80 -88.14 89.31
CA ILE A 73 -34.07 -89.26 89.92
C ILE A 73 -33.52 -88.84 91.29
N GLN A 74 -32.93 -87.65 91.40
CA GLN A 74 -32.45 -87.08 92.66
C GLN A 74 -33.57 -86.84 93.66
N SER A 75 -34.75 -86.34 93.25
CA SER A 75 -35.89 -86.16 94.16
C SER A 75 -36.43 -87.48 94.72
N LEU A 76 -36.20 -88.59 94.03
CA LEU A 76 -36.54 -89.94 94.47
C LEU A 76 -35.40 -90.62 95.25
N ALA A 77 -34.24 -89.98 95.42
CA ALA A 77 -33.08 -90.58 96.07
C ALA A 77 -33.33 -90.88 97.56
N GLU A 78 -34.01 -89.97 98.28
CA GLU A 78 -34.39 -90.16 99.68
C GLU A 78 -35.34 -91.36 99.86
N HIS A 79 -36.29 -91.54 98.94
CA HIS A 79 -37.20 -92.69 98.96
C HIS A 79 -36.46 -94.00 98.69
N ARG A 80 -35.43 -93.99 97.83
CA ARG A 80 -34.59 -95.17 97.57
C ARG A 80 -33.72 -95.53 98.78
N GLN A 81 -33.22 -94.54 99.52
CA GLN A 81 -32.48 -94.78 100.77
C GLN A 81 -33.35 -95.43 101.86
N ALA A 82 -34.68 -95.24 101.81
CA ALA A 82 -35.62 -95.81 102.77
C ALA A 82 -36.07 -97.26 102.43
N LEU A 83 -35.66 -97.84 101.30
CA LEU A 83 -36.04 -99.20 100.90
C LEU A 83 -35.27 -100.26 101.70
N GLN A 84 -35.97 -101.27 102.22
CA GLN A 84 -35.39 -102.39 102.97
C GLN A 84 -35.35 -103.69 102.12
N PRO A 85 -34.32 -104.54 102.26
CA PRO A 85 -34.24 -105.82 101.53
C PRO A 85 -35.42 -106.74 101.86
N GLY A 86 -36.16 -107.20 100.85
CA GLY A 86 -37.26 -108.17 101.00
C GLY A 86 -38.63 -107.58 101.33
N GLU A 87 -38.76 -106.27 101.50
CA GLU A 87 -40.05 -105.58 101.65
C GLU A 87 -40.54 -104.98 100.32
N ALA A 88 -41.85 -104.95 100.10
CA ALA A 88 -42.44 -104.40 98.89
C ALA A 88 -42.29 -102.87 98.85
N CYS A 89 -41.72 -102.33 97.78
CA CYS A 89 -41.60 -100.88 97.59
C CYS A 89 -42.99 -100.21 97.49
N PRO A 90 -43.27 -99.12 98.23
CA PRO A 90 -44.59 -98.48 98.24
C PRO A 90 -44.96 -97.78 96.92
N LEU A 91 -43.98 -97.54 96.03
CA LEU A 91 -44.20 -96.88 94.74
C LEU A 91 -44.46 -97.85 93.58
N CYS A 92 -43.92 -99.08 93.63
CA CYS A 92 -44.01 -100.03 92.50
C CYS A 92 -44.32 -101.48 92.89
N GLY A 93 -44.26 -101.85 94.18
CA GLY A 93 -44.58 -103.18 94.69
C GLY A 93 -43.50 -104.26 94.49
N ALA A 94 -42.36 -103.93 93.89
CA ALA A 94 -41.25 -104.88 93.69
C ALA A 94 -40.44 -105.12 94.98
N LEU A 95 -39.87 -106.31 95.11
CA LEU A 95 -39.07 -106.74 96.27
C LEU A 95 -37.55 -106.55 96.08
N GLU A 96 -37.09 -106.36 94.84
CA GLU A 96 -35.67 -106.23 94.48
C GLU A 96 -35.43 -105.07 93.51
N HIS A 97 -34.32 -104.36 93.68
CA HIS A 97 -33.96 -103.18 92.88
C HIS A 97 -32.45 -103.13 92.55
N PRO A 98 -31.97 -103.98 91.62
CA PRO A 98 -30.54 -104.15 91.35
C PRO A 98 -29.84 -102.92 90.72
N ALA A 99 -30.58 -101.90 90.28
CA ALA A 99 -30.04 -100.72 89.62
C ALA A 99 -29.96 -99.46 90.50
N ILE A 100 -30.29 -99.52 91.80
CA ILE A 100 -30.31 -98.34 92.69
C ILE A 100 -28.94 -97.64 92.75
N ASP A 101 -27.86 -98.42 92.86
CA ASP A 101 -26.48 -97.90 92.96
C ASP A 101 -26.09 -97.10 91.70
N SER A 102 -26.50 -97.57 90.52
CA SER A 102 -26.25 -96.88 89.24
C SER A 102 -26.90 -95.49 89.17
N TYR A 103 -28.03 -95.28 89.86
CA TYR A 103 -28.74 -94.00 89.85
C TYR A 103 -28.22 -93.02 90.92
N GLN A 104 -27.60 -93.51 92.01
CA GLN A 104 -26.99 -92.65 93.02
C GLN A 104 -25.73 -91.93 92.52
N ALA A 105 -25.07 -92.47 91.50
CA ALA A 105 -23.85 -91.89 90.91
C ALA A 105 -24.10 -90.74 89.90
N LEU A 106 -25.37 -90.37 89.63
CA LEU A 106 -25.71 -89.32 88.65
C LEU A 106 -25.55 -87.90 89.22
N ASP A 107 -24.71 -87.08 88.57
CA ASP A 107 -24.43 -85.70 88.96
C ASP A 107 -25.17 -84.66 88.09
N ALA A 108 -26.29 -84.14 88.61
CA ALA A 108 -27.07 -83.07 87.97
C ALA A 108 -26.37 -81.69 87.92
N SER A 109 -25.20 -81.52 88.56
CA SER A 109 -24.45 -80.25 88.53
C SER A 109 -23.64 -80.10 87.24
N ALA A 110 -22.99 -81.17 86.76
CA ALA A 110 -22.29 -81.20 85.48
C ALA A 110 -23.24 -80.94 84.30
N THR A 111 -24.40 -81.59 84.29
CA THR A 111 -25.47 -81.40 83.28
C THR A 111 -25.99 -79.97 83.28
N ARG A 112 -26.11 -79.32 84.46
CA ARG A 112 -26.47 -77.90 84.58
C ARG A 112 -25.44 -76.96 83.94
N VAL A 113 -24.15 -77.21 84.17
CA VAL A 113 -23.07 -76.41 83.57
C VAL A 113 -23.06 -76.56 82.05
N GLN A 114 -23.16 -77.80 81.55
CA GLN A 114 -23.23 -78.06 80.10
C GLN A 114 -24.47 -77.40 79.46
N LEU A 115 -25.62 -77.46 80.12
CA LEU A 115 -26.83 -76.76 79.65
C LEU A 115 -26.62 -75.25 79.58
N ALA A 116 -26.00 -74.64 80.60
CA ALA A 116 -25.72 -73.20 80.60
C ALA A 116 -24.75 -72.80 79.47
N GLN A 117 -23.70 -73.59 79.23
CA GLN A 117 -22.76 -73.38 78.12
C GLN A 117 -23.47 -73.46 76.76
N ARG A 118 -24.29 -74.50 76.53
CA ARG A 118 -25.04 -74.67 75.28
C ARG A 118 -26.07 -73.56 75.05
N ARG A 119 -26.69 -73.04 76.12
CA ARG A 119 -27.57 -71.86 76.04
C ARG A 119 -26.79 -70.61 75.63
N ALA A 120 -25.61 -70.38 76.21
CA ALA A 120 -24.74 -69.27 75.82
C ALA A 120 -24.28 -69.38 74.35
N GLU A 121 -23.92 -70.58 73.89
CA GLU A 121 -23.60 -70.84 72.48
C GLU A 121 -24.79 -70.55 71.56
N LEU A 122 -26.01 -70.94 71.96
CA LEU A 122 -27.23 -70.68 71.21
C LEU A 122 -27.52 -69.19 71.08
N ASP A 123 -27.36 -68.43 72.17
CA ASP A 123 -27.51 -66.97 72.19
C ASP A 123 -26.43 -66.28 71.32
N ALA A 124 -25.18 -66.76 71.35
CA ALA A 124 -24.12 -66.26 70.48
C ALA A 124 -24.43 -66.50 68.99
N LEU A 125 -24.93 -67.70 68.64
CA LEU A 125 -25.37 -68.02 67.28
C LEU A 125 -26.54 -67.13 66.84
N ARG A 126 -27.47 -66.80 67.75
CA ARG A 126 -28.55 -65.86 67.48
C ARG A 126 -28.01 -64.47 67.14
N GLN A 127 -27.13 -63.92 67.96
CA GLN A 127 -26.52 -62.60 67.71
C GLN A 127 -25.73 -62.57 66.40
N GLN A 128 -24.95 -63.61 66.10
CA GLN A 128 -24.24 -63.73 64.82
C GLN A 128 -25.22 -63.81 63.64
N GLY A 129 -26.35 -64.49 63.77
CA GLY A 129 -27.39 -64.56 62.74
C GLY A 129 -28.11 -63.23 62.50
N GLU A 130 -28.37 -62.48 63.58
CA GLU A 130 -28.93 -61.11 63.52
C GLU A 130 -27.95 -60.17 62.80
N ALA A 131 -26.68 -60.12 63.22
CA ALA A 131 -25.64 -59.34 62.57
C ALA A 131 -25.43 -59.73 61.09
N ALA A 132 -25.48 -61.04 60.77
CA ALA A 132 -25.37 -61.50 59.40
C ALA A 132 -26.55 -61.06 58.52
N THR A 133 -27.74 -60.94 59.10
CA THR A 133 -28.95 -60.46 58.42
C THR A 133 -28.89 -58.96 58.18
N GLU A 134 -28.40 -58.17 59.15
CA GLU A 134 -28.17 -56.73 58.99
C GLU A 134 -27.14 -56.43 57.90
N GLU A 135 -26.02 -57.16 57.90
CA GLU A 135 -24.99 -57.02 56.87
C GLU A 135 -25.51 -57.38 55.48
N LEU A 136 -26.31 -58.45 55.36
CA LEU A 136 -26.95 -58.81 54.10
C LEU A 136 -27.88 -57.69 53.60
N ALA A 137 -28.70 -57.10 54.49
CA ALA A 137 -29.57 -55.98 54.13
C ALA A 137 -28.78 -54.75 53.66
N ARG A 138 -27.62 -54.48 54.29
CA ARG A 138 -26.69 -53.40 53.87
C ARG A 138 -26.11 -53.65 52.48
N ILE A 139 -25.66 -54.88 52.21
CA ILE A 139 -25.14 -55.26 50.89
C ILE A 139 -26.24 -55.15 49.82
N GLU A 140 -27.45 -55.63 50.10
CA GLU A 140 -28.60 -55.54 49.18
C GLU A 140 -29.03 -54.10 48.90
N SER A 141 -28.95 -53.21 49.89
CA SER A 141 -29.18 -51.77 49.70
C SER A 141 -28.11 -51.16 48.79
N THR A 142 -26.84 -51.51 49.03
CA THR A 142 -25.70 -51.05 48.21
C THR A 142 -25.86 -51.52 46.76
N GLN A 143 -26.20 -52.79 46.55
CA GLN A 143 -26.40 -53.36 45.22
C GLN A 143 -27.54 -52.66 44.46
N ARG A 144 -28.67 -52.38 45.13
CA ARG A 144 -29.76 -51.59 44.53
C ARG A 144 -29.31 -50.18 44.15
N GLY A 145 -28.50 -49.54 45.00
CA GLY A 145 -27.91 -48.22 44.71
C GLY A 145 -27.01 -48.25 43.46
N LEU A 146 -26.13 -49.23 43.36
CA LEU A 146 -25.25 -49.41 42.19
C LEU A 146 -26.05 -49.69 40.91
N GLN A 147 -27.08 -50.53 40.98
CA GLN A 147 -27.97 -50.82 39.85
C GLN A 147 -28.72 -49.57 39.37
N ALA A 148 -29.23 -48.76 40.29
CA ALA A 148 -29.90 -47.50 39.97
C ALA A 148 -28.92 -46.53 39.29
N GLN A 149 -27.71 -46.35 39.85
CA GLN A 149 -26.68 -45.49 39.25
C GLN A 149 -26.31 -45.94 37.82
N ARG A 150 -26.12 -47.25 37.61
CA ARG A 150 -25.83 -47.81 36.29
C ARG A 150 -26.98 -47.58 35.31
N ALA A 151 -28.23 -47.76 35.75
CA ALA A 151 -29.41 -47.55 34.92
C ALA A 151 -29.54 -46.08 34.50
N THR A 152 -29.37 -45.14 35.43
CA THR A 152 -29.37 -43.70 35.13
C THR A 152 -28.28 -43.34 34.13
N LEU A 153 -27.04 -43.81 34.36
CA LEU A 153 -25.92 -43.54 33.45
C LEU A 153 -26.17 -44.11 32.05
N ALA A 154 -26.71 -45.33 31.96
CA ALA A 154 -27.05 -45.95 30.68
C ALA A 154 -28.15 -45.17 29.93
N GLN A 155 -29.15 -44.66 30.64
CA GLN A 155 -30.22 -43.84 30.06
C GLN A 155 -29.69 -42.49 29.57
N ASP A 156 -28.80 -41.86 30.34
CA ASP A 156 -28.14 -40.61 29.96
C ASP A 156 -27.30 -40.75 28.68
N LEU A 157 -26.56 -41.86 28.57
CA LEU A 157 -25.80 -42.21 27.38
C LEU A 157 -26.70 -42.46 26.17
N ALA A 158 -27.79 -43.21 26.35
CA ALA A 158 -28.71 -43.56 25.29
C ALA A 158 -29.57 -42.38 24.80
N GLY A 159 -29.84 -41.39 25.66
CA GLY A 159 -30.66 -40.23 25.33
C GLY A 159 -29.86 -38.94 25.11
N ARG A 160 -29.31 -38.38 26.19
CA ARG A 160 -28.68 -37.03 26.17
C ARG A 160 -27.40 -37.01 25.35
N TRP A 161 -26.52 -37.98 25.58
CA TRP A 161 -25.25 -38.03 24.87
C TRP A 161 -25.43 -38.37 23.39
N SER A 162 -26.25 -39.40 23.08
CA SER A 162 -26.49 -39.84 21.70
C SER A 162 -27.13 -38.74 20.84
N SER A 163 -28.09 -37.99 21.38
CA SER A 163 -28.73 -36.88 20.67
C SER A 163 -27.78 -35.71 20.42
N ALA A 164 -26.96 -35.35 21.42
CA ALA A 164 -25.94 -34.32 21.26
C ALA A 164 -24.89 -34.71 20.21
N TRP A 165 -24.43 -35.96 20.22
CA TRP A 165 -23.54 -36.51 19.21
C TRP A 165 -24.16 -36.47 17.81
N ALA A 166 -25.39 -36.97 17.67
CA ALA A 166 -26.10 -36.96 16.39
C ALA A 166 -26.31 -35.54 15.84
N ALA A 167 -26.60 -34.56 16.71
CA ALA A 167 -26.76 -33.16 16.32
C ALA A 167 -25.45 -32.57 15.77
N LEU A 168 -24.30 -32.87 16.38
CA LEU A 168 -23.00 -32.44 15.90
C LEU A 168 -22.63 -33.14 14.58
N CYS A 169 -22.88 -34.45 14.47
CA CYS A 169 -22.69 -35.20 13.23
C CYS A 169 -23.54 -34.67 12.07
N ALA A 170 -24.75 -34.18 12.35
CA ALA A 170 -25.66 -33.60 11.36
C ALA A 170 -25.24 -32.20 10.86
N GLN A 171 -24.41 -31.48 11.63
CA GLN A 171 -23.83 -30.20 11.19
C GLN A 171 -22.67 -30.38 10.20
N LEU A 172 -22.13 -31.60 10.11
CA LEU A 172 -21.07 -31.94 9.16
C LEU A 172 -21.67 -32.48 7.84
N PRO A 173 -21.01 -32.23 6.70
CA PRO A 173 -21.36 -32.90 5.45
C PRO A 173 -21.33 -34.42 5.62
N ALA A 174 -22.26 -35.13 4.98
CA ALA A 174 -22.40 -36.59 5.13
C ALA A 174 -21.10 -37.36 4.87
N ALA A 175 -20.29 -36.93 3.90
CA ALA A 175 -18.99 -37.54 3.58
C ALA A 175 -17.92 -37.39 4.67
N LEU A 176 -18.08 -36.40 5.56
CA LEU A 176 -17.15 -36.09 6.65
C LEU A 176 -17.72 -36.51 8.01
N SER A 177 -18.98 -36.94 8.07
CA SER A 177 -19.64 -37.28 9.32
C SER A 177 -19.08 -38.60 9.87
N PRO A 178 -18.60 -38.64 11.12
CA PRO A 178 -17.95 -39.83 11.67
C PRO A 178 -18.94 -40.95 12.06
N GLY A 179 -20.25 -40.75 11.84
CA GLY A 179 -21.29 -41.74 12.13
C GLY A 179 -21.54 -41.92 13.64
N VAL A 180 -22.32 -42.94 14.01
CA VAL A 180 -22.74 -43.18 15.41
C VAL A 180 -21.59 -43.71 16.27
N ASP A 181 -20.68 -44.50 15.69
CA ASP A 181 -19.57 -45.14 16.42
C ASP A 181 -18.23 -44.40 16.29
N GLY A 182 -18.21 -43.26 15.61
CA GLY A 182 -16.98 -42.50 15.35
C GLY A 182 -16.24 -42.01 16.59
N TRP A 183 -16.93 -41.92 17.73
CA TRP A 183 -16.33 -41.60 19.03
C TRP A 183 -15.26 -42.62 19.48
N GLN A 184 -15.30 -43.85 18.96
CA GLN A 184 -14.31 -44.90 19.26
C GLN A 184 -12.93 -44.61 18.67
N GLN A 185 -12.84 -43.68 17.71
CA GLN A 185 -11.61 -43.37 16.99
C GLN A 185 -11.17 -41.92 17.25
N PRO A 186 -10.71 -41.59 18.47
CA PRO A 186 -10.34 -40.22 18.84
C PRO A 186 -9.22 -39.65 17.97
N GLY A 187 -8.31 -40.51 17.48
CA GLY A 187 -7.25 -40.12 16.56
C GLY A 187 -7.78 -39.61 15.21
N GLN A 188 -8.83 -40.23 14.66
CA GLN A 188 -9.45 -39.77 13.42
C GLN A 188 -10.19 -38.44 13.63
N LEU A 189 -10.93 -38.29 14.73
CA LEU A 189 -11.60 -37.03 15.07
C LEU A 189 -10.60 -35.88 15.21
N ALA A 190 -9.48 -36.10 15.92
CA ALA A 190 -8.43 -35.11 16.08
C ALA A 190 -7.74 -34.77 14.74
N GLN A 191 -7.51 -35.77 13.88
CA GLN A 191 -6.96 -35.55 12.55
C GLN A 191 -7.92 -34.71 11.69
N SER A 192 -9.22 -35.03 11.67
CA SER A 192 -10.22 -34.27 10.91
C SER A 192 -10.37 -32.83 11.42
N GLN A 193 -10.32 -32.62 12.74
CA GLN A 193 -10.29 -31.28 13.33
C GLN A 193 -9.05 -30.49 12.87
N ALA A 194 -7.87 -31.10 12.94
CA ALA A 194 -6.61 -30.47 12.52
C ALA A 194 -6.62 -30.13 11.02
N GLN A 195 -7.13 -31.03 10.17
CA GLN A 195 -7.30 -30.79 8.75
C GLN A 195 -8.26 -29.62 8.48
N CYS A 196 -9.38 -29.54 9.20
CA CYS A 196 -10.33 -28.45 9.07
C CYS A 196 -9.70 -27.10 9.51
N ALA A 197 -8.95 -27.09 10.61
CA ALA A 197 -8.25 -25.91 11.09
C ALA A 197 -7.16 -25.45 10.10
N GLN A 198 -6.39 -26.39 9.53
CA GLN A 198 -5.37 -26.09 8.51
C GLN A 198 -6.01 -25.53 7.23
N ALA A 199 -7.10 -26.14 6.75
CA ALA A 199 -7.82 -25.67 5.57
C ALA A 199 -8.41 -24.26 5.76
N LEU A 200 -8.93 -23.97 6.96
CA LEU A 200 -9.37 -22.62 7.34
C LEU A 200 -8.22 -21.61 7.33
N GLY A 201 -7.06 -21.97 7.89
CA GLY A 201 -5.86 -21.14 7.88
C GLY A 201 -5.39 -20.82 6.45
N ALA A 202 -5.27 -21.86 5.61
CA ALA A 202 -4.88 -21.72 4.21
C ALA A 202 -5.85 -20.84 3.40
N LEU A 203 -7.16 -20.97 3.63
CA LEU A 203 -8.15 -20.08 3.01
C LEU A 203 -8.02 -18.63 3.48
N GLY A 204 -7.71 -18.41 4.76
CA GLY A 204 -7.43 -17.07 5.31
C GLY A 204 -6.21 -16.43 4.65
N GLU A 205 -5.12 -17.17 4.52
CA GLU A 205 -3.91 -16.71 3.83
C GLU A 205 -4.15 -16.44 2.33
N ALA A 206 -4.90 -17.30 1.67
CA ALA A 206 -5.28 -17.13 0.26
C ALA A 206 -6.13 -15.86 0.07
N LEU A 207 -7.10 -15.60 0.95
CA LEU A 207 -7.91 -14.39 0.91
C LEU A 207 -7.05 -13.14 1.09
N GLN A 208 -6.15 -13.13 2.07
CA GLN A 208 -5.19 -12.03 2.25
C GLN A 208 -4.23 -11.85 1.07
N ALA A 209 -3.84 -12.93 0.40
CA ALA A 209 -3.02 -12.87 -0.80
C ALA A 209 -3.77 -12.24 -1.97
N VAL A 210 -5.04 -12.60 -2.17
CA VAL A 210 -5.92 -12.00 -3.18
C VAL A 210 -6.13 -10.51 -2.91
N GLU A 211 -6.46 -10.12 -1.68
CA GLU A 211 -6.63 -8.71 -1.30
C GLU A 211 -5.35 -7.89 -1.51
N ARG A 212 -4.17 -8.47 -1.25
CA ARG A 212 -2.88 -7.82 -1.56
C ARG A 212 -2.68 -7.68 -3.07
N GLY A 213 -2.98 -8.72 -3.83
CA GLY A 213 -2.90 -8.71 -5.29
C GLY A 213 -3.81 -7.66 -5.93
N GLU A 214 -5.05 -7.50 -5.43
CA GLU A 214 -5.98 -6.47 -5.91
C GLU A 214 -5.49 -5.05 -5.65
N ARG A 215 -4.88 -4.80 -4.48
CA ARG A 215 -4.26 -3.49 -4.17
C ARG A 215 -3.10 -3.20 -5.11
N LEU A 216 -2.18 -4.16 -5.28
CA LEU A 216 -1.05 -4.01 -6.20
C LEU A 216 -1.50 -3.76 -7.65
N LEU A 217 -2.54 -4.45 -8.10
CA LEU A 217 -3.11 -4.23 -9.43
C LEU A 217 -3.71 -2.83 -9.58
N ARG A 218 -4.39 -2.33 -8.55
CA ARG A 218 -4.95 -0.97 -8.54
C ARG A 218 -3.85 0.09 -8.60
N ASP A 219 -2.83 -0.05 -7.75
CA ASP A 219 -1.68 0.86 -7.73
C ASP A 219 -0.94 0.86 -9.06
N ALA A 220 -0.74 -0.32 -9.67
CA ALA A 220 -0.12 -0.45 -10.99
C ALA A 220 -0.94 0.22 -12.10
N LYS A 221 -2.27 0.14 -12.06
CA LYS A 221 -3.17 0.83 -13.00
C LYS A 221 -3.09 2.34 -12.85
N ASP A 222 -3.08 2.84 -11.62
CA ASP A 222 -2.98 4.27 -11.34
C ASP A 222 -1.62 4.82 -11.82
N GLN A 223 -0.52 4.11 -11.54
CA GLN A 223 0.81 4.46 -12.03
C GLN A 223 0.89 4.43 -13.57
N ALA A 224 0.30 3.42 -14.22
CA ALA A 224 0.24 3.36 -15.68
C ALA A 224 -0.53 4.55 -16.27
N GLY A 225 -1.67 4.93 -15.66
CA GLY A 225 -2.44 6.10 -16.08
C GLY A 225 -1.68 7.42 -15.90
N LEU A 226 -0.92 7.56 -14.82
CA LEU A 226 -0.02 8.72 -14.62
C LEU A 226 1.09 8.77 -15.67
N ALA A 227 1.72 7.63 -15.96
CA ALA A 227 2.78 7.52 -16.95
C ALA A 227 2.26 7.84 -18.37
N GLU A 228 1.07 7.36 -18.73
CA GLU A 228 0.43 7.65 -20.02
C GLU A 228 0.14 9.14 -20.20
N ARG A 229 -0.40 9.81 -19.16
CA ARG A 229 -0.61 11.27 -19.16
C ARG A 229 0.71 12.02 -19.31
N ALA A 230 1.74 11.63 -18.56
CA ALA A 230 3.07 12.24 -18.65
C ALA A 230 3.68 12.09 -20.06
N LEU A 231 3.53 10.92 -20.68
CA LEU A 231 3.97 10.66 -22.05
C LEU A 231 3.23 11.54 -23.06
N LEU A 232 1.92 11.70 -22.93
CA LEU A 232 1.13 12.58 -23.80
C LEU A 232 1.58 14.05 -23.67
N THR A 233 1.78 14.53 -22.44
CA THR A 233 2.32 15.88 -22.19
C THR A 233 3.69 16.06 -22.82
N ALA A 234 4.60 15.09 -22.65
CA ALA A 234 5.95 15.14 -23.23
C ALA A 234 5.92 15.14 -24.77
N ARG A 235 5.05 14.32 -25.39
CA ARG A 235 4.86 14.30 -26.85
C ARG A 235 4.36 15.63 -27.39
N ASN A 236 3.38 16.25 -26.73
CA ASN A 236 2.86 17.55 -27.13
C ASN A 236 3.93 18.64 -26.99
N ALA A 237 4.71 18.63 -25.91
CA ALA A 237 5.82 19.56 -25.71
C ALA A 237 6.91 19.39 -26.80
N GLN A 238 7.25 18.15 -27.15
CA GLN A 238 8.19 17.86 -28.23
C GLN A 238 7.68 18.38 -29.59
N ALA A 239 6.41 18.17 -29.91
CA ALA A 239 5.81 18.66 -31.16
C ALA A 239 5.86 20.19 -31.25
N LEU A 240 5.53 20.89 -30.16
CA LEU A 240 5.62 22.36 -30.09
C LEU A 240 7.06 22.85 -30.25
N ALA A 241 8.02 22.20 -29.58
CA ALA A 241 9.43 22.54 -29.70
C ALA A 241 9.95 22.31 -31.14
N GLN A 242 9.53 21.23 -31.80
CA GLN A 242 9.87 20.95 -33.20
C GLN A 242 9.30 22.01 -34.14
N GLN A 243 8.04 22.42 -33.96
CA GLN A 243 7.44 23.49 -34.75
C GLN A 243 8.20 24.81 -34.56
N THR A 244 8.51 25.17 -33.31
CA THR A 244 9.25 26.40 -32.99
C THR A 244 10.64 26.38 -33.64
N LEU A 245 11.33 25.24 -33.62
CA LEU A 245 12.62 25.09 -34.28
C LEU A 245 12.52 25.25 -35.80
N GLN A 246 11.48 24.67 -36.42
CA GLN A 246 11.24 24.84 -37.86
C GLN A 246 10.98 26.30 -38.23
N GLU A 247 10.15 27.01 -37.46
CA GLU A 247 9.87 28.44 -37.66
C GLU A 247 11.13 29.30 -37.50
N LEU A 248 11.92 29.07 -36.45
CA LEU A 248 13.18 29.78 -36.22
C LEU A 248 14.19 29.51 -37.33
N THR A 249 14.29 28.27 -37.80
CA THR A 249 15.18 27.90 -38.90
C THR A 249 14.76 28.60 -40.20
N ALA A 250 13.46 28.62 -40.52
CA ALA A 250 12.94 29.33 -41.69
C ALA A 250 13.18 30.85 -41.59
N ARG A 251 12.99 31.45 -40.41
CA ARG A 251 13.28 32.88 -40.19
C ARG A 251 14.77 33.19 -40.36
N ALA A 252 15.66 32.35 -39.82
CA ALA A 252 17.10 32.52 -39.97
C ALA A 252 17.51 32.42 -41.45
N GLN A 253 16.97 31.46 -42.20
CA GLN A 253 17.20 31.34 -43.65
C GLN A 253 16.69 32.57 -44.41
N ALA A 254 15.48 33.05 -44.11
CA ALA A 254 14.94 34.25 -44.75
C ALA A 254 15.78 35.51 -44.45
N ALA A 255 16.24 35.66 -43.20
CA ALA A 255 17.13 36.75 -42.81
C ALA A 255 18.48 36.68 -43.54
N GLN A 256 19.04 35.47 -43.70
CA GLN A 256 20.28 35.27 -44.45
C GLN A 256 20.10 35.65 -45.94
N THR A 257 19.03 35.17 -46.59
CA THR A 257 18.73 35.54 -47.98
C THR A 257 18.57 37.06 -48.13
N ALA A 258 17.88 37.73 -47.20
CA ALA A 258 17.72 39.17 -47.23
C ALA A 258 19.06 39.93 -47.07
N LEU A 259 19.97 39.43 -46.22
CA LEU A 259 21.33 39.98 -46.11
C LEU A 259 22.11 39.80 -47.42
N ASP A 260 22.02 38.64 -48.05
CA ASP A 260 22.71 38.36 -49.32
C ASP A 260 22.14 39.19 -50.48
N ASP A 261 20.82 39.44 -50.50
CA ASP A 261 20.15 40.33 -51.44
C ASP A 261 20.59 41.80 -51.24
N LEU A 262 20.62 42.28 -49.99
CA LEU A 262 21.09 43.62 -49.66
C LEU A 262 22.57 43.83 -50.02
N ALA A 263 23.41 42.81 -49.77
CA ALA A 263 24.82 42.86 -50.15
C ALA A 263 25.00 42.94 -51.68
N ARG A 264 24.23 42.16 -52.45
CA ARG A 264 24.22 42.22 -53.92
C ARG A 264 23.70 43.55 -54.45
N ALA A 265 22.62 44.08 -53.88
CA ALA A 265 22.06 45.38 -54.25
C ALA A 265 23.06 46.51 -53.97
N ARG A 266 23.72 46.47 -52.80
CA ARG A 266 24.79 47.40 -52.44
C ARG A 266 25.95 47.34 -53.44
N ALA A 267 26.47 46.15 -53.72
CA ALA A 267 27.56 45.99 -54.69
C ALA A 267 27.17 46.48 -56.10
N THR A 268 25.92 46.26 -56.51
CA THR A 268 25.39 46.75 -57.79
C THR A 268 25.33 48.28 -57.83
N LEU A 269 24.80 48.91 -56.77
CA LEU A 269 24.75 50.38 -56.67
C LEU A 269 26.15 50.99 -56.60
N GLU A 270 27.07 50.38 -55.85
CA GLU A 270 28.48 50.79 -55.79
C GLU A 270 29.13 50.71 -57.18
N ALA A 271 28.92 49.61 -57.93
CA ALA A 271 29.43 49.45 -59.29
C ALA A 271 28.82 50.46 -60.28
N GLN A 272 27.51 50.72 -60.19
CA GLN A 272 26.82 51.72 -61.02
C GLN A 272 27.33 53.13 -60.72
N LEU A 273 27.49 53.48 -59.44
CA LEU A 273 28.05 54.75 -59.02
C LEU A 273 29.48 54.90 -59.55
N GLN A 274 30.32 53.88 -59.39
CA GLN A 274 31.69 53.89 -59.90
C GLN A 274 31.73 54.07 -61.42
N ALA A 275 30.87 53.36 -62.17
CA ALA A 275 30.78 53.51 -63.62
C ALA A 275 30.35 54.93 -64.03
N SER A 276 29.39 55.53 -63.32
CA SER A 276 28.92 56.90 -63.59
C SER A 276 30.00 57.95 -63.30
N LEU A 277 30.77 57.77 -62.22
CA LEU A 277 31.90 58.63 -61.87
C LEU A 277 33.04 58.49 -62.90
N ALA A 278 33.35 57.26 -63.30
CA ALA A 278 34.38 56.99 -64.31
C ALA A 278 34.03 57.63 -65.66
N ALA A 279 32.76 57.56 -66.10
CA ALA A 279 32.28 58.24 -67.30
C ALA A 279 32.40 59.78 -67.21
N ALA A 280 32.30 60.34 -66.01
CA ALA A 280 32.52 61.76 -65.74
C ALA A 280 34.01 62.15 -65.55
N GLY A 281 34.95 61.21 -65.73
CA GLY A 281 36.39 61.45 -65.61
C GLY A 281 36.97 61.22 -64.21
N HIS A 282 36.20 60.68 -63.27
CA HIS A 282 36.63 60.34 -61.90
C HIS A 282 36.74 58.82 -61.73
N ALA A 283 37.95 58.28 -61.88
CA ALA A 283 38.17 56.82 -61.93
C ALA A 283 37.92 56.08 -60.60
N ASP A 284 38.17 56.74 -59.46
CA ASP A 284 38.10 56.12 -58.14
C ASP A 284 36.99 56.72 -57.27
N LEU A 285 36.23 55.84 -56.61
CA LEU A 285 35.25 56.23 -55.61
C LEU A 285 35.99 56.75 -54.36
N PRO A 286 35.61 57.91 -53.79
CA PRO A 286 36.17 58.33 -52.51
C PRO A 286 35.76 57.35 -51.41
N ALA A 287 36.65 57.14 -50.44
CA ALA A 287 36.31 56.38 -49.24
C ALA A 287 35.10 57.03 -48.53
N PRO A 288 34.23 56.26 -47.85
CA PRO A 288 32.96 56.76 -47.32
C PRO A 288 33.11 57.95 -46.36
N ASP A 289 34.18 57.96 -45.58
CA ASP A 289 34.57 59.02 -44.65
C ASP A 289 35.03 60.31 -45.36
N ALA A 290 35.67 60.18 -46.52
CA ALA A 290 36.10 61.30 -47.36
C ALA A 290 35.05 61.74 -48.40
N ALA A 291 33.96 60.97 -48.57
CA ALA A 291 32.98 61.18 -49.63
C ALA A 291 32.31 62.57 -49.57
N ALA A 292 31.96 63.03 -48.36
CA ALA A 292 31.34 64.34 -48.18
C ALA A 292 32.28 65.50 -48.58
N GLN A 293 33.55 65.42 -48.19
CA GLN A 293 34.56 66.43 -48.52
C GLN A 293 34.89 66.43 -50.02
N TRP A 294 34.97 65.25 -50.63
CA TRP A 294 35.17 65.12 -52.07
C TRP A 294 34.01 65.74 -52.86
N LEU A 295 32.76 65.45 -52.47
CA LEU A 295 31.57 66.02 -53.12
C LEU A 295 31.55 67.56 -53.01
N GLN A 296 31.88 68.08 -51.83
CA GLN A 296 31.96 69.53 -51.61
C GLN A 296 33.03 70.19 -52.49
N THR A 297 34.17 69.52 -52.69
CA THR A 297 35.23 69.98 -53.58
C THR A 297 34.74 70.05 -55.04
N GLN A 298 34.08 68.99 -55.53
CA GLN A 298 33.50 68.98 -56.88
C GLN A 298 32.43 70.07 -57.07
N GLN A 299 31.57 70.27 -56.07
CA GLN A 299 30.55 71.31 -56.11
C GLN A 299 31.16 72.72 -56.18
N SER A 300 32.25 72.96 -55.44
CA SER A 300 32.96 74.24 -55.50
C SER A 300 33.65 74.47 -56.85
N ALA A 301 34.26 73.44 -57.43
CA ALA A 301 34.90 73.51 -58.74
C ALA A 301 33.88 73.82 -59.85
N TRP A 302 32.70 73.17 -59.81
CA TRP A 302 31.61 73.44 -60.73
C TRP A 302 31.10 74.89 -60.62
N GLN A 303 30.90 75.40 -59.40
CA GLN A 303 30.50 76.80 -59.18
C GLN A 303 31.54 77.80 -59.71
N GLN A 304 32.84 77.51 -59.53
CA GLN A 304 33.91 78.34 -60.07
C GLN A 304 33.93 78.35 -61.60
N TRP A 305 33.74 77.19 -62.24
CA TRP A 305 33.62 77.10 -63.69
C TRP A 305 32.43 77.91 -64.21
N GLN A 306 31.25 77.78 -63.58
CA GLN A 306 30.04 78.53 -63.95
C GLN A 306 30.24 80.05 -63.81
N ALA A 307 30.87 80.50 -62.72
CA ALA A 307 31.21 81.91 -62.53
C ALA A 307 32.22 82.40 -63.59
N GLY A 308 33.17 81.53 -63.97
CA GLY A 308 34.12 81.79 -65.06
C GLY A 308 33.45 81.96 -66.42
N GLU A 309 32.49 81.10 -66.76
CA GLU A 309 31.71 81.21 -68.01
C GLU A 309 30.89 82.51 -68.05
N ALA A 310 30.20 82.84 -66.95
CA ALA A 310 29.48 84.11 -66.83
C ALA A 310 30.41 85.32 -67.02
N ARG A 311 31.63 85.25 -66.48
CA ARG A 311 32.66 86.30 -66.65
C ARG A 311 33.15 86.40 -68.10
N LEU A 312 33.34 85.28 -68.80
CA LEU A 312 33.69 85.27 -70.22
C LEU A 312 32.58 85.91 -71.06
N GLN A 313 31.32 85.62 -70.77
CA GLN A 313 30.18 86.26 -71.44
C GLN A 313 30.15 87.77 -71.19
N GLN A 314 30.39 88.21 -69.95
CA GLN A 314 30.50 89.64 -69.61
C GLN A 314 31.64 90.33 -70.36
N LEU A 315 32.82 89.70 -70.43
CA LEU A 315 33.96 90.23 -71.17
C LEU A 315 33.69 90.30 -72.67
N ALA A 316 33.06 89.27 -73.26
CA ALA A 316 32.67 89.28 -74.66
C ALA A 316 31.69 90.43 -74.98
N GLN A 317 30.71 90.67 -74.10
CA GLN A 317 29.79 91.81 -74.22
C GLN A 317 30.53 93.15 -74.08
N ALA A 318 31.46 93.28 -73.13
CA ALA A 318 32.25 94.49 -72.96
C ALA A 318 33.14 94.77 -74.18
N MET A 319 33.79 93.75 -74.75
CA MET A 319 34.57 93.89 -75.98
C MET A 319 33.71 94.33 -77.16
N ALA A 320 32.52 93.74 -77.33
CA ALA A 320 31.58 94.14 -78.38
C ALA A 320 31.13 95.61 -78.25
N GLN A 321 31.03 96.14 -77.03
CA GLN A 321 30.69 97.55 -76.79
C GLN A 321 31.86 98.51 -77.02
N GLN A 322 33.11 98.09 -76.76
CA GLN A 322 34.29 98.94 -76.97
C GLN A 322 34.80 98.97 -78.42
N GLN A 323 34.54 97.92 -79.20
CA GLN A 323 34.93 97.85 -80.61
C GLN A 323 34.47 99.08 -81.44
N PRO A 324 33.17 99.48 -81.44
CA PRO A 324 32.74 100.65 -82.20
C PRO A 324 33.32 101.97 -81.68
N VAL A 325 33.65 102.06 -80.38
CA VAL A 325 34.28 103.26 -79.79
C VAL A 325 35.71 103.41 -80.33
N CYS A 326 36.47 102.32 -80.37
CA CYS A 326 37.81 102.31 -80.97
C CYS A 326 37.77 102.62 -82.47
N ASP A 327 36.85 102.00 -83.22
CA ASP A 327 36.71 102.22 -84.67
C ASP A 327 36.35 103.69 -84.97
N ALA A 328 35.46 104.30 -84.17
CA ALA A 328 35.09 105.71 -84.31
C ALA A 328 36.26 106.66 -84.01
N ALA A 329 37.06 106.38 -82.98
CA ALA A 329 38.26 107.15 -82.67
C ALA A 329 39.30 107.06 -83.80
N GLN A 330 39.43 105.90 -84.44
CA GLN A 330 40.36 105.66 -85.54
C GLN A 330 39.92 106.35 -86.84
N ALA A 331 38.60 106.40 -87.12
CA ALA A 331 38.04 107.18 -88.21
C ALA A 331 38.26 108.70 -88.03
N GLN A 332 38.13 109.22 -86.80
CA GLN A 332 38.44 110.61 -86.50
C GLN A 332 39.92 110.93 -86.73
N ALA A 333 40.84 110.05 -86.32
CA ALA A 333 42.27 110.23 -86.54
C ALA A 333 42.64 110.30 -88.04
N LEU A 334 42.02 109.47 -88.89
CA LEU A 334 42.24 109.49 -90.34
C LEU A 334 41.71 110.77 -90.99
N LEU A 335 40.54 111.25 -90.56
CA LEU A 335 39.94 112.48 -91.08
C LEU A 335 40.78 113.72 -90.76
N TRP A 336 41.40 113.76 -89.56
CA TRP A 336 42.37 114.79 -89.20
C TRP A 336 43.67 114.70 -90.03
N ALA A 337 44.13 113.49 -90.34
CA ALA A 337 45.33 113.28 -91.16
C ALA A 337 45.13 113.71 -92.64
N GLU A 338 43.93 113.54 -93.20
CA GLU A 338 43.60 114.00 -94.56
C GLU A 338 43.51 115.53 -94.65
N ARG A 339 42.84 116.19 -93.69
CA ARG A 339 42.77 117.66 -93.62
C ARG A 339 44.14 118.33 -93.53
N TRP A 340 45.10 117.67 -92.87
CA TRP A 340 46.47 118.16 -92.78
C TRP A 340 47.24 118.07 -94.12
N ARG A 341 46.90 117.10 -94.98
CA ARG A 341 47.54 116.93 -96.31
C ARG A 341 47.02 117.91 -97.35
N GLU A 342 45.74 118.25 -97.34
CA GLU A 342 45.16 119.22 -98.29
C GLU A 342 45.71 120.64 -98.11
N HIS A 343 46.02 121.04 -96.86
CA HIS A 343 46.59 122.35 -96.56
C HIS A 343 48.05 122.52 -97.03
N ALA A 344 48.77 121.43 -97.30
CA ALA A 344 50.18 121.45 -97.71
C ALA A 344 50.40 121.69 -99.22
N ALA A 345 49.36 121.61 -100.06
CA ALA A 345 49.46 121.72 -101.53
C ALA A 345 49.25 123.14 -102.09
N LEU A 346 48.91 124.14 -101.26
CA LEU A 346 48.55 125.52 -101.68
C LEU A 346 49.53 126.62 -101.20
N ALA A 347 50.70 126.27 -100.67
CA ALA A 347 51.68 127.24 -100.15
C ALA A 347 52.97 127.30 -100.99
N THR A 348 53.09 128.33 -101.84
CA THR A 348 54.30 128.71 -102.59
C THR A 348 54.83 130.08 -102.13
N ASP A 349 55.30 130.17 -100.88
CA ASP A 349 56.18 131.26 -100.44
C ASP A 349 57.00 130.87 -99.18
N PRO A 350 58.29 131.24 -99.07
CA PRO A 350 59.16 130.88 -97.95
C PRO A 350 58.80 131.65 -96.66
N ALA A 351 58.96 130.97 -95.51
CA ALA A 351 58.76 131.53 -94.18
C ALA A 351 59.77 132.66 -93.87
N PRO A 352 59.34 133.80 -93.29
CA PRO A 352 60.22 134.92 -92.93
C PRO A 352 61.08 134.64 -91.68
N ALA A 353 62.23 135.33 -91.58
CA ALA A 353 63.15 135.29 -90.44
C ALA A 353 62.59 136.05 -89.21
N LEU A 354 63.05 135.67 -88.00
CA LEU A 354 62.62 136.24 -86.71
C LEU A 354 63.22 137.64 -86.44
N ALA A 355 62.37 138.59 -86.04
CA ALA A 355 62.69 139.99 -85.72
C ALA A 355 63.31 140.19 -84.32
N GLN A 356 64.13 141.24 -84.17
CA GLN A 356 64.89 141.53 -82.95
C GLN A 356 64.41 142.76 -82.16
N ASP A 357 63.38 143.48 -82.64
CA ASP A 357 62.77 144.58 -81.89
C ASP A 357 61.23 144.65 -81.99
N LEU A 358 60.61 145.40 -81.07
CA LEU A 358 59.14 145.46 -80.92
C LEU A 358 58.47 146.23 -82.07
N ALA A 359 59.20 147.13 -82.73
CA ALA A 359 58.69 147.89 -83.89
C ALA A 359 58.62 146.98 -85.14
N GLU A 360 59.58 146.09 -85.33
CA GLU A 360 59.58 145.05 -86.37
C GLU A 360 58.54 143.95 -86.10
N CYS A 361 58.29 143.58 -84.83
CA CYS A 361 57.22 142.64 -84.49
C CYS A 361 55.83 143.18 -84.87
N LEU A 362 55.55 144.47 -84.63
CA LEU A 362 54.27 145.08 -85.00
C LEU A 362 54.09 145.15 -86.52
N ALA A 363 55.16 145.45 -87.27
CA ALA A 363 55.14 145.45 -88.74
C ALA A 363 54.96 144.05 -89.35
N LEU A 364 55.60 143.02 -88.77
CA LEU A 364 55.44 141.62 -89.19
C LEU A 364 54.05 141.07 -88.84
N ILE A 365 53.48 141.47 -87.70
CA ILE A 365 52.11 141.11 -87.30
C ILE A 365 51.08 141.77 -88.24
N GLU A 366 51.26 143.02 -88.64
CA GLU A 366 50.40 143.67 -89.65
C GLU A 366 50.53 143.03 -91.03
N GLN A 367 51.75 142.65 -91.47
CA GLN A 367 51.95 141.95 -92.73
C GLN A 367 51.37 140.52 -92.73
N CYS A 368 51.46 139.78 -91.62
CA CYS A 368 50.84 138.47 -91.48
C CYS A 368 49.31 138.56 -91.39
N ALA A 369 48.76 139.58 -90.72
CA ALA A 369 47.32 139.83 -90.64
C ALA A 369 46.72 140.22 -92.01
N GLN A 370 47.45 141.01 -92.81
CA GLN A 370 47.03 141.34 -94.19
C GLN A 370 47.15 140.13 -95.15
N ARG A 371 48.15 139.25 -94.98
CA ARG A 371 48.25 137.98 -95.75
C ARG A 371 47.14 136.98 -95.38
N LEU A 372 46.75 136.90 -94.11
CA LEU A 372 45.62 136.08 -93.65
C LEU A 372 44.27 136.59 -94.17
N ALA A 373 44.08 137.91 -94.26
CA ALA A 373 42.88 138.51 -94.85
C ALA A 373 42.74 138.24 -96.37
N GLY A 374 43.85 138.03 -97.08
CA GLY A 374 43.85 137.65 -98.50
C GLY A 374 43.54 136.16 -98.75
N LEU A 375 43.89 135.27 -97.81
CA LEU A 375 43.63 133.82 -97.92
C LEU A 375 42.24 133.41 -97.41
N GLN A 376 41.56 134.27 -96.63
CA GLN A 376 40.16 134.10 -96.23
C GLN A 376 39.15 134.56 -97.31
N GLY A 377 39.62 134.99 -98.50
CA GLY A 377 38.79 135.38 -99.65
C GLY A 377 38.54 134.30 -100.72
N GLN A 378 39.02 133.07 -100.51
CA GLN A 378 38.79 131.93 -101.42
C GLN A 378 38.29 130.71 -100.63
N ALA A 379 36.96 130.68 -100.48
CA ALA A 379 36.07 129.52 -100.26
C ALA A 379 36.29 128.70 -98.96
N LEU A 380 35.32 128.63 -98.03
CA LEU A 380 33.97 128.03 -98.14
C LEU A 380 33.98 126.61 -98.70
#